data_AF-A0A836S900-F1
#
_entry.id   AF-A0A836S900-F1
#
_cell.length_a   1.000
_cell.length_b   1.000
_cell.length_c   1.000
_cell.angle_alpha   90.00
_cell.angle_beta   90.00
_cell.angle_gamma   90.00
#
_symmetry.space_group_name_H-M   'P 1'
#
loop_
_entity.id
_entity.type
_entity.pdbx_description
1 polymer ?
#
loop_
_entity_poly.entity_id
_entity_poly.type
_entity_poly.pdbx_seq_one_letter_code
_entity_poly.pdbx_strand_id
1 'polypeptide(L)'
;MLETNDDLLRAAHNVVNMLQDIAGTSSGRLVNISGRQRMLSQRLAKFYTYTVWGFKQSEILNEMERAKNEFRGALDELIAAPENTTELKKN
;
A
#
# COMPACT_ATOMS: atom_id res chain seq x y z
N MET A 1 -6.53 16.16 -11.91
CA MET A 1 -5.39 16.21 -10.97
C MET A 1 -5.44 15.09 -9.94
N LEU A 2 -6.58 14.90 -9.23
CA LEU A 2 -6.79 13.73 -8.35
C LEU A 2 -6.92 12.42 -9.16
N GLU A 3 -7.81 12.37 -10.15
CA GLU A 3 -7.96 11.20 -11.03
C GLU A 3 -6.65 10.82 -11.75
N THR A 4 -5.93 11.82 -12.25
CA THR A 4 -4.66 11.61 -12.97
C THR A 4 -3.58 10.97 -12.10
N ASN A 5 -3.58 11.25 -10.79
CA ASN A 5 -2.65 10.65 -9.84
C ASN A 5 -3.00 9.17 -9.60
N ASP A 6 -4.28 8.86 -9.48
CA ASP A 6 -4.77 7.50 -9.27
C ASP A 6 -4.56 6.64 -10.53
N ASP A 7 -4.71 7.21 -11.72
CA ASP A 7 -4.45 6.51 -12.99
C ASP A 7 -2.97 6.19 -13.17
N LEU A 8 -2.08 7.16 -12.91
CA LEU A 8 -0.63 6.91 -12.94
C LEU A 8 -0.24 5.83 -11.91
N LEU A 9 -0.86 5.87 -10.73
CA LEU A 9 -0.60 4.90 -9.68
C LEU A 9 -1.05 3.49 -10.09
N ARG A 10 -2.23 3.36 -10.71
CA ARG A 10 -2.73 2.09 -11.25
C ARG A 10 -1.82 1.57 -12.36
N ALA A 11 -1.39 2.43 -13.27
CA ALA A 11 -0.47 2.06 -14.34
C ALA A 11 0.88 1.57 -13.78
N ALA A 12 1.45 2.31 -12.82
CA ALA A 12 2.68 1.90 -12.14
C ALA A 12 2.50 0.57 -11.40
N HIS A 13 1.36 0.36 -10.73
CA HIS A 13 1.05 -0.90 -10.05
C HIS A 13 0.98 -2.08 -11.03
N ASN A 14 0.36 -1.90 -12.19
CA ASN A 14 0.29 -2.94 -13.22
C ASN A 14 1.67 -3.35 -13.74
N VAL A 15 2.58 -2.39 -13.96
CA VAL A 15 3.97 -2.68 -14.34
C VAL A 15 4.68 -3.49 -13.26
N VAL A 16 4.50 -3.13 -11.98
CA VAL A 16 5.11 -3.85 -10.87
C VAL A 16 4.55 -5.28 -10.76
N ASN A 17 3.25 -5.48 -11.02
CA ASN A 17 2.65 -6.82 -11.07
C ASN A 17 3.27 -7.66 -12.20
N MET A 18 3.46 -7.09 -13.39
CA MET A 18 4.15 -7.79 -14.49
C MET A 18 5.61 -8.15 -14.11
N LEU A 19 6.33 -7.24 -13.46
CA LEU A 19 7.69 -7.52 -12.98
C LEU A 19 7.73 -8.61 -11.91
N GLN A 20 6.74 -8.63 -11.01
CA GLN A 20 6.58 -9.70 -10.02
C GLN A 20 6.36 -11.05 -10.72
N ASP A 21 5.48 -11.09 -11.72
CA ASP A 21 5.15 -12.32 -12.44
C ASP A 21 6.36 -12.82 -13.26
N ILE A 22 7.12 -11.91 -13.87
CA ILE A 22 8.39 -12.22 -14.55
C ILE A 22 9.43 -12.76 -13.57
N ALA A 23 9.53 -12.16 -12.38
CA ALA A 23 10.48 -12.62 -11.36
C ALA A 23 10.13 -14.03 -10.86
N GLY A 24 8.84 -14.37 -10.77
CA GLY A 24 8.37 -15.72 -10.40
C GLY A 24 8.80 -16.17 -9.00
N THR A 25 9.26 -15.26 -8.14
CA THR A 25 9.76 -15.55 -6.79
C THR A 25 8.83 -14.98 -5.72
N SER A 26 8.76 -15.67 -4.59
CA SER A 26 8.06 -15.17 -3.40
C SER A 26 8.66 -13.86 -2.91
N SER A 27 9.99 -13.69 -2.96
CA SER A 27 10.66 -12.42 -2.64
C SER A 27 10.24 -11.27 -3.57
N GLY A 28 10.09 -11.51 -4.88
CA GLY A 28 9.58 -10.49 -5.81
C GLY A 28 8.18 -10.00 -5.44
N ARG A 29 7.32 -10.90 -4.96
CA ARG A 29 6.00 -10.57 -4.45
C ARG A 29 6.04 -9.76 -3.15
N LEU A 30 6.93 -10.10 -2.22
CA LEU A 30 7.10 -9.33 -0.98
C LEU A 30 7.63 -7.90 -1.24
N VAL A 31 8.50 -7.73 -2.24
CA VAL A 31 8.95 -6.41 -2.69
C VAL A 31 7.79 -5.58 -3.23
N ASN A 32 6.92 -6.16 -4.07
CA ASN A 32 5.72 -5.48 -4.56
C ASN A 32 4.78 -5.08 -3.41
N ILE A 33 4.52 -5.99 -2.47
CA ILE A 33 3.68 -5.72 -1.29
C ILE A 33 4.28 -4.56 -0.46
N SER A 34 5.58 -4.57 -0.23
CA SER A 34 6.29 -3.47 0.45
C SER A 34 6.19 -2.14 -0.31
N GLY A 35 6.27 -2.18 -1.65
CA GLY A 35 6.01 -1.01 -2.50
C GLY A 35 4.58 -0.47 -2.33
N ARG A 36 3.59 -1.37 -2.27
CA ARG A 36 2.18 -1.02 -2.02
C ARG A 36 1.98 -0.37 -0.66
N GLN A 37 2.70 -0.81 0.38
CA GLN A 37 2.66 -0.19 1.71
C GLN A 37 3.04 1.29 1.66
N ARG A 38 4.10 1.66 0.92
CA ARG A 38 4.51 3.06 0.75
C ARG A 38 3.39 3.91 0.15
N MET A 39 2.72 3.41 -0.88
CA MET A 39 1.59 4.08 -1.51
C MET A 39 0.43 4.26 -0.53
N LEU A 40 0.07 3.22 0.21
CA LEU A 40 -1.04 3.23 1.16
C LEU A 40 -0.79 4.22 2.32
N SER A 41 0.45 4.32 2.81
CA SER A 41 0.83 5.33 3.82
C SER A 41 0.61 6.75 3.30
N GLN A 42 1.00 7.03 2.05
CA GLN A 42 0.80 8.35 1.44
C GLN A 42 -0.68 8.66 1.24
N ARG A 43 -1.50 7.68 0.82
CA ARG A 43 -2.96 7.84 0.71
C ARG A 43 -3.60 8.10 2.08
N LEU A 44 -3.21 7.34 3.10
CA LEU A 44 -3.70 7.55 4.47
C LEU A 44 -3.38 8.96 4.97
N ALA A 45 -2.14 9.43 4.78
CA ALA A 45 -1.72 10.78 5.14
C ALA A 45 -2.54 11.85 4.40
N LYS A 46 -2.74 11.70 3.08
CA LYS A 46 -3.56 12.61 2.26
C LYS A 46 -4.99 12.74 2.79
N PHE A 47 -5.68 11.62 3.01
CA PHE A 47 -7.06 11.66 3.49
C PHE A 47 -7.14 12.19 4.92
N TYR A 48 -6.19 11.81 5.79
CA TYR A 48 -6.10 12.39 7.14
C TYR A 48 -5.95 13.92 7.09
N THR A 49 -5.05 14.45 6.25
CA THR A 49 -4.88 15.90 6.07
C THR A 49 -6.18 16.56 5.63
N TYR A 50 -6.93 15.97 4.70
CA TYR A 50 -8.24 16.51 4.30
C TYR A 50 -9.23 16.56 5.47
N THR A 51 -9.29 15.51 6.30
CA THR A 51 -10.18 15.51 7.47
C THR A 51 -9.83 16.61 8.47
N VAL A 52 -8.54 16.86 8.70
CA VAL A 52 -8.04 17.93 9.59
C VAL A 52 -8.37 19.32 9.04
N TRP A 53 -8.35 19.48 7.71
CA TRP A 53 -8.74 20.72 7.03
C TRP A 53 -10.26 20.93 6.95
N GLY A 54 -11.06 20.06 7.56
CA GLY A 54 -12.52 20.20 7.63
C GLY A 54 -13.28 19.58 6.46
N PHE A 55 -12.60 18.92 5.51
CA PHE A 55 -13.24 18.15 4.46
C PHE A 55 -13.70 16.80 5.03
N LYS A 56 -14.93 16.78 5.55
CA LYS A 56 -15.54 15.62 6.23
C LYS A 56 -16.55 14.88 5.35
N GLN A 57 -16.32 14.83 4.04
CA GLN A 57 -17.17 14.03 3.14
C GLN A 57 -17.04 12.54 3.51
N SER A 58 -18.14 11.79 3.44
CA SER A 58 -18.16 10.35 3.73
C SER A 58 -17.17 9.57 2.88
N GLU A 59 -16.96 9.99 1.64
CA GLU A 59 -15.97 9.41 0.72
C GLU A 59 -14.54 9.48 1.26
N ILE A 60 -14.12 10.62 1.83
CA ILE A 60 -12.78 10.81 2.39
C ILE A 60 -12.56 9.87 3.58
N LEU A 61 -13.55 9.76 4.47
CA LEU A 61 -13.48 8.86 5.63
C LEU A 61 -13.44 7.39 5.19
N ASN A 62 -14.24 7.02 4.20
CA ASN A 62 -14.27 5.67 3.65
C ASN A 62 -12.94 5.31 2.97
N GLU A 63 -12.36 6.21 2.19
CA GLU A 63 -11.06 5.98 1.55
C GLU A 63 -9.91 5.93 2.57
N MET A 64 -9.98 6.74 3.63
CA MET A 64 -9.03 6.67 4.74
C MET A 64 -9.08 5.31 5.45
N GLU A 65 -10.28 4.83 5.78
CA GLU A 65 -10.48 3.52 6.41
C GLU A 65 -10.06 2.37 5.49
N ARG A 66 -10.37 2.45 4.19
CA ARG A 66 -9.93 1.47 3.19
C ARG A 66 -8.40 1.40 3.13
N ALA A 67 -7.72 2.54 2.98
CA ALA A 67 -6.27 2.59 2.92
C ALA A 67 -5.63 2.02 4.21
N LYS A 68 -6.20 2.32 5.38
CA LYS A 68 -5.75 1.78 6.67
C LYS A 68 -5.86 0.26 6.74
N ASN A 69 -7.00 -0.30 6.31
CA ASN A 69 -7.24 -1.74 6.35
C ASN A 69 -6.36 -2.49 5.34
N GLU A 70 -6.21 -1.96 4.12
CA GLU A 70 -5.31 -2.51 3.11
C GLU A 70 -3.84 -2.47 3.56
N PHE A 71 -3.45 -1.41 4.28
CA PHE A 71 -2.11 -1.29 4.84
C PHE A 71 -1.86 -2.39 5.87
N ARG A 72 -2.74 -2.51 6.87
CA ARG A 72 -2.64 -3.55 7.91
C ARG A 72 -2.57 -4.95 7.34
N GLY A 73 -3.49 -5.33 6.45
CA GLY A 73 -3.52 -6.67 5.89
C GLY A 73 -2.23 -7.04 5.14
N ALA A 74 -1.64 -6.11 4.40
CA ALA A 74 -0.36 -6.37 3.75
C ALA A 74 0.84 -6.32 4.71
N LEU A 75 0.77 -5.54 5.79
CA LEU A 75 1.80 -5.59 6.82
C LEU A 75 1.80 -6.94 7.53
N ASP A 76 0.62 -7.48 7.86
CA ASP A 76 0.47 -8.80 8.47
C ASP A 76 1.05 -9.89 7.56
N GLU A 77 0.80 -9.79 6.26
CA GLU A 77 1.37 -10.67 5.25
C GLU A 77 2.91 -10.57 5.18
N LEU A 78 3.46 -9.35 5.21
CA LEU A 78 4.91 -9.15 5.24
C LEU A 78 5.54 -9.73 6.49
N ILE A 79 4.91 -9.57 7.66
CA ILE A 79 5.40 -10.10 8.95
C ILE A 79 5.36 -11.64 8.97
N ALA A 80 4.31 -12.23 8.40
CA ALA A 80 4.13 -13.68 8.36
C ALA A 80 5.02 -14.40 7.33
N ALA A 81 5.68 -13.66 6.43
CA ALA A 81 6.47 -14.23 5.35
C ALA A 81 7.60 -15.16 5.86
N PRO A 82 7.74 -16.39 5.33
CA PRO A 82 8.80 -17.32 5.72
C PRO A 82 10.20 -16.83 5.37
N GLU A 83 10.33 -15.91 4.41
CA GLU A 83 11.58 -15.26 4.00
C GLU A 83 12.14 -14.32 5.09
N ASN A 84 11.36 -13.99 6.13
CA ASN A 84 11.82 -13.14 7.21
C ASN A 84 12.90 -13.82 8.06
N THR A 85 14.02 -13.14 8.21
CA THR A 85 15.11 -13.56 9.09
C THR A 85 14.76 -13.35 10.56
N THR A 86 15.49 -14.03 11.43
CA THR A 86 15.37 -13.89 12.90
C THR A 86 15.68 -12.47 13.37
N GLU A 87 16.45 -11.70 12.60
CA GLU A 87 16.77 -10.29 12.87
C GLU A 87 15.56 -9.38 12.60
N LEU A 88 14.76 -9.68 11.57
CA LEU A 88 13.57 -8.92 11.22
C LEU A 88 12.41 -9.16 12.21
N LYS A 89 12.33 -10.35 12.83
CA LYS A 89 11.26 -10.72 13.78
C LYS A 89 11.45 -10.19 15.21
N LYS A 90 12.56 -9.51 15.50
CA LYS A 90 12.91 -8.99 16.85
C LYS A 90 12.46 -7.56 17.12
N ASN A 91 12.00 -6.83 16.10
CA ASN A 91 11.44 -5.48 16.22
C ASN A 91 9.92 -5.52 16.23
#